data_AF-A0A816H3B6-F1
#
_entry.id   AF-A0A816H3B6-F1
#
_cell.length_a   1.000
_cell.length_b   1.000
_cell.length_c   1.000
_cell.angle_alpha   90.00
_cell.angle_beta   90.00
_cell.angle_gamma   90.00
#
_symmetry.space_group_name_H-M   'P 1'
#
loop_
_entity.id
_entity.type
_entity.pdbx_description
1 polymer ?
#
loop_
_entity_poly.entity_id
_entity_poly.type
_entity_poly.pdbx_seq_one_letter_code
_entity_poly.pdbx_strand_id
1 'polypeptide(L)'
;MAREIRFINRTLSDGLLQIFRSSPFLGILSFLIVIIISSVIPLSFLWLIQYFLFDSAFIAIQSSCLRNLLTIWSIAEVGFLIYQCYLYKKIQHPTQPPLITSSERDQLVSYALQNIKDVPRTLSKWFMDCPFEDIDRESIAGWLAFAFYSKYLNDLTESEYNEIDCFIEKVQEQTQMKAATEKSSRKIFYMRHILDPVRVIFRPLAFYFVTDTIVNGILAKWNLSLRG
;
A
#
# COMPACT_ATOMS: atom_id res chain seq x y z
N MET A 1 13.85 0.12 23.89
CA MET A 1 12.47 -0.31 23.56
C MET A 1 12.30 -0.17 22.05
N ALA A 2 12.52 -1.25 21.31
CA ALA A 2 12.53 -1.23 19.85
C ALA A 2 11.12 -0.93 19.34
N ARG A 3 10.97 0.17 18.59
CA ARG A 3 9.73 0.49 17.89
C ARG A 3 9.57 -0.57 16.80
N GLU A 4 8.72 -1.56 17.04
CA GLU A 4 8.20 -2.41 15.98
C GLU A 4 7.50 -1.52 14.96
N ILE A 5 8.19 -1.16 13.89
CA ILE A 5 7.54 -0.68 12.68
C ILE A 5 7.02 -1.93 11.99
N ARG A 6 5.98 -2.50 12.59
CA ARG A 6 5.25 -3.59 11.97
C ARG A 6 4.43 -2.98 10.85
N PHE A 7 4.73 -3.38 9.61
CA PHE A 7 3.82 -3.30 8.47
C PHE A 7 2.61 -4.25 8.67
N ILE A 8 2.12 -4.34 9.92
CA ILE A 8 0.79 -4.88 10.22
C ILE A 8 -0.19 -4.00 9.46
N ASN A 9 -1.25 -4.65 8.97
CA ASN A 9 -2.53 -4.06 8.62
C ASN A 9 -3.11 -3.22 9.78
N ARG A 10 -2.46 -2.11 10.15
CA ARG A 10 -2.97 -1.17 11.13
C ARG A 10 -4.13 -0.47 10.47
N THR A 11 -5.30 -0.65 11.05
CA THR A 11 -6.47 0.07 10.59
C THR A 11 -6.31 1.55 10.92
N LEU A 12 -6.99 2.42 10.17
CA LEU A 12 -7.04 3.84 10.48
C LEU A 12 -7.51 4.07 11.92
N SER A 13 -8.46 3.26 12.39
CA SER A 13 -8.96 3.27 13.77
C SER A 13 -7.86 2.97 14.80
N ASP A 14 -6.98 2.01 14.55
CA ASP A 14 -5.87 1.70 15.47
C ASP A 14 -4.89 2.86 15.57
N GLY A 15 -4.58 3.49 14.42
CA GLY A 15 -3.74 4.68 14.37
C GLY A 15 -4.34 5.85 15.13
N LEU A 16 -5.62 6.15 14.89
CA LEU A 16 -6.34 7.22 15.60
C LEU A 16 -6.46 6.96 17.10
N LEU A 17 -6.74 5.71 17.49
CA LEU A 17 -6.80 5.31 18.90
C LEU A 17 -5.43 5.48 19.57
N GLN A 18 -4.34 5.13 18.89
CA GLN A 18 -2.99 5.34 19.41
C GLN A 18 -2.67 6.83 19.61
N ILE A 19 -3.03 7.68 18.63
CA ILE A 19 -2.86 9.13 18.74
C ILE A 19 -3.67 9.67 19.91
N PHE A 20 -4.95 9.28 20.02
CA PHE A 20 -5.83 9.69 21.11
C PHE A 20 -5.29 9.27 22.48
N ARG A 21 -4.76 8.05 22.60
CA ARG A 21 -4.10 7.57 23.82
C ARG A 21 -2.84 8.37 24.18
N SER A 22 -2.11 8.88 23.18
CA SER A 22 -0.92 9.70 23.42
C SER A 22 -1.24 11.16 23.73
N SER A 23 -2.26 11.72 23.07
CA SER A 23 -2.74 13.09 23.25
C SER A 23 -4.20 13.17 22.79
N PRO A 24 -5.16 13.32 23.72
CA PRO A 24 -6.58 13.39 23.38
C PRO A 24 -6.92 14.54 22.43
N PHE A 25 -6.28 15.70 22.63
CA PHE A 25 -6.47 16.87 21.77
C PHE A 25 -6.07 16.60 20.31
N LEU A 26 -4.87 16.05 20.10
CA LEU A 26 -4.40 15.70 18.74
C LEU A 26 -5.25 14.59 18.12
N GLY A 27 -5.74 13.65 18.92
CA GLY A 27 -6.65 12.60 18.47
C GLY A 27 -7.97 13.18 17.94
N ILE A 28 -8.60 14.08 18.70
CA ILE A 28 -9.85 14.76 18.30
C ILE A 28 -9.62 15.60 17.05
N LEU A 29 -8.54 16.39 17.01
CA LEU A 29 -8.20 17.22 15.86
C LEU A 29 -8.00 16.37 14.59
N SER A 30 -7.29 15.26 14.70
CA SER A 30 -7.08 14.31 13.60
C SER A 30 -8.40 13.72 13.10
N PHE A 31 -9.29 13.36 14.02
CA PHE A 31 -10.62 12.83 13.67
C PHE A 31 -11.47 13.87 12.92
N LEU A 32 -11.48 15.11 13.39
CA LEU A 32 -12.19 16.21 12.72
C LEU A 32 -11.66 16.46 11.30
N ILE A 33 -10.34 16.46 11.12
CA ILE A 33 -9.71 16.61 9.79
C ILE A 33 -10.15 15.47 8.86
N VAL A 34 -10.14 14.22 9.35
CA VAL A 34 -10.57 13.05 8.57
C VAL A 34 -12.04 13.18 8.16
N ILE A 35 -12.92 13.62 9.08
CA ILE A 35 -14.34 13.86 8.76
C ILE A 35 -14.48 14.93 7.68
N ILE A 36 -13.81 16.06 7.81
CA ILE A 36 -13.90 17.17 6.85
C ILE A 36 -13.48 16.68 5.46
N ILE A 37 -12.33 16.02 5.35
CA ILE A 37 -11.83 15.49 4.08
C ILE A 37 -12.80 14.43 3.52
N SER A 38 -13.27 13.51 4.36
CA SER A 38 -14.16 12.42 3.92
C SER A 38 -15.55 12.92 3.52
N SER A 39 -15.98 14.09 4.02
CA SER A 39 -17.30 14.67 3.72
C SER A 39 -17.40 15.31 2.33
N VAL A 40 -16.26 15.66 1.70
CA VAL A 40 -16.24 16.39 0.42
C VAL A 40 -17.03 15.67 -0.67
N ILE A 41 -16.75 14.39 -0.89
CA ILE A 41 -17.42 13.58 -1.93
C ILE A 41 -18.93 13.43 -1.66
N PRO A 42 -19.39 13.00 -0.46
CA PRO A 42 -20.81 12.94 -0.14
C PRO A 42 -21.52 14.28 -0.35
N LEU A 43 -20.91 15.39 0.07
CA LEU A 43 -21.47 16.73 -0.10
C LEU A 43 -21.57 17.12 -1.59
N SER A 44 -20.58 16.76 -2.41
CA SER A 44 -20.65 16.96 -3.87
C SER A 44 -21.80 16.19 -4.51
N PHE A 45 -22.04 14.93 -4.10
CA PHE A 45 -23.21 14.18 -4.57
C PHE A 45 -24.53 14.82 -4.13
N LEU A 46 -24.65 15.18 -2.85
CA LEU A 46 -25.85 15.83 -2.33
C LEU A 46 -26.15 17.15 -3.06
N TRP A 47 -25.11 17.95 -3.34
CA TRP A 47 -25.24 19.19 -4.10
C TRP A 47 -25.77 18.95 -5.52
N LEU A 48 -25.19 17.98 -6.25
CA LEU A 48 -25.65 17.66 -7.61
C LEU A 48 -27.06 17.08 -7.62
N ILE A 49 -27.39 16.20 -6.68
CA ILE A 49 -28.75 15.66 -6.53
C ILE A 49 -29.74 16.78 -6.28
N GLN A 50 -29.44 17.70 -5.36
CA GLN A 50 -30.26 18.89 -5.11
C GLN A 50 -30.43 19.72 -6.38
N TYR A 51 -29.34 20.01 -7.08
CA TYR A 51 -29.32 20.85 -8.26
C TYR A 51 -30.12 20.28 -9.44
N PHE A 52 -30.11 18.96 -9.63
CA PHE A 52 -30.77 18.30 -10.76
C PHE A 52 -32.20 17.83 -10.47
N LEU A 53 -32.50 17.42 -9.23
CA LEU A 53 -33.79 16.77 -8.92
C LEU A 53 -34.80 17.69 -8.23
N PHE A 54 -34.37 18.82 -7.66
CA PHE A 54 -35.25 19.70 -6.89
C PHE A 54 -35.27 21.11 -7.48
N ASP A 55 -36.44 21.57 -7.91
CA ASP A 55 -36.67 22.97 -8.32
C ASP A 55 -36.50 23.96 -7.17
N SER A 56 -36.69 23.50 -5.93
CA SER A 56 -36.50 24.28 -4.71
C SER A 56 -35.20 23.87 -4.02
N ALA A 57 -34.28 24.84 -3.90
CA ALA A 57 -33.00 24.61 -3.25
C ALA A 57 -33.19 24.49 -1.73
N PHE A 58 -32.82 23.34 -1.14
CA PHE A 58 -32.69 23.19 0.31
C PHE A 58 -31.67 24.18 0.91
N ILE A 59 -30.63 24.51 0.15
CA ILE A 59 -29.65 25.54 0.46
C ILE A 59 -29.76 26.65 -0.58
N ALA A 60 -30.37 27.77 -0.20
CA ALA A 60 -30.56 28.92 -1.08
C ALA A 60 -29.25 29.73 -1.21
N ILE A 61 -28.44 29.40 -2.23
CA ILE A 61 -27.29 30.23 -2.61
C ILE A 61 -27.77 31.34 -3.53
N GLN A 62 -27.85 32.56 -3.00
CA GLN A 62 -28.33 33.75 -3.72
C GLN A 62 -27.41 34.13 -4.89
N SER A 63 -26.10 33.90 -4.75
CA SER A 63 -25.13 34.23 -5.80
C SER A 63 -25.09 33.15 -6.88
N SER A 64 -25.50 33.52 -8.10
CA SER A 64 -25.39 32.67 -9.29
C SER A 64 -23.94 32.27 -9.60
N CYS A 65 -22.97 33.14 -9.31
CA CYS A 65 -21.55 32.83 -9.51
C CYS A 65 -21.08 31.71 -8.58
N LEU A 66 -21.38 31.81 -7.27
CA LEU A 66 -21.01 30.78 -6.30
C LEU A 66 -21.72 29.45 -6.58
N ARG A 67 -23.00 29.51 -6.96
CA ARG A 67 -23.76 28.32 -7.34
C ARG A 67 -23.09 27.58 -8.50
N ASN A 68 -22.71 28.30 -9.56
CA ASN A 68 -22.04 27.71 -10.72
C ASN A 68 -20.67 27.13 -10.35
N LEU A 69 -19.87 27.86 -9.55
CA LEU A 69 -18.57 27.39 -9.09
C LEU A 69 -18.67 26.09 -8.28
N LEU A 70 -19.61 26.01 -7.33
CA LEU A 70 -19.85 24.81 -6.53
C LEU A 70 -20.35 23.63 -7.36
N THR A 71 -21.19 23.89 -8.37
CA THR A 71 -21.64 22.85 -9.30
C THR A 71 -20.47 22.31 -10.13
N ILE A 72 -19.65 23.18 -10.71
CA ILE A 72 -18.45 22.77 -11.47
C ILE A 72 -17.50 21.97 -10.57
N TRP A 73 -17.26 22.45 -9.35
CA TRP A 73 -16.42 21.75 -8.38
C TRP A 73 -16.97 20.37 -8.03
N SER A 74 -18.28 20.28 -7.78
CA SER A 74 -18.93 19.01 -7.44
C SER A 74 -18.90 18.01 -8.59
N ILE A 75 -19.05 18.48 -9.84
CA ILE A 75 -18.87 17.64 -11.04
C ILE A 75 -17.43 17.12 -11.11
N ALA A 76 -16.44 17.99 -10.87
CA ALA A 76 -15.04 17.60 -10.88
C ALA A 76 -14.71 16.55 -9.80
N GLU A 77 -15.22 16.73 -8.57
CA GLU A 77 -15.06 15.77 -7.47
C GLU A 77 -15.67 14.40 -7.80
N VAL A 78 -16.90 14.37 -8.31
CA VAL A 78 -17.58 13.12 -8.68
C VAL A 78 -16.88 12.45 -9.87
N GLY A 79 -16.49 13.23 -10.89
CA GLY A 79 -15.72 12.71 -12.03
C GLY A 79 -14.37 12.13 -11.59
N PHE A 80 -13.69 12.79 -10.66
CA PHE A 80 -12.44 12.32 -10.09
C PHE A 80 -12.61 11.05 -9.27
N LEU A 81 -13.69 10.92 -8.49
CA LEU A 81 -14.01 9.66 -7.81
C LEU A 81 -14.20 8.51 -8.81
N ILE A 82 -14.95 8.73 -9.90
CA ILE A 82 -15.17 7.72 -10.95
C ILE A 82 -13.82 7.30 -11.56
N TYR A 83 -12.95 8.27 -11.85
CA TYR A 83 -11.60 8.01 -12.33
C TYR A 83 -10.76 7.21 -11.34
N GLN A 84 -10.81 7.54 -10.04
CA GLN A 84 -10.13 6.77 -9.00
C GLN A 84 -10.67 5.34 -8.89
N CYS A 85 -11.98 5.12 -8.99
CA CYS A 85 -12.57 3.79 -9.03
C CYS A 85 -12.08 2.98 -10.24
N TYR A 86 -11.98 3.62 -11.41
CA TYR A 86 -11.40 3.00 -12.60
C TYR A 86 -9.94 2.62 -12.38
N LEU A 87 -9.12 3.53 -11.86
CA LEU A 87 -7.71 3.27 -11.57
C LEU A 87 -7.56 2.15 -10.54
N TYR A 88 -8.34 2.18 -9.47
CA TYR A 88 -8.35 1.14 -8.45
C TYR A 88 -8.59 -0.22 -9.08
N LYS A 89 -9.63 -0.35 -9.91
CA LYS A 89 -9.90 -1.60 -10.63
C LYS A 89 -8.73 -2.00 -11.52
N LYS A 90 -8.15 -1.06 -12.26
CA LYS A 90 -7.01 -1.30 -13.16
C LYS A 90 -5.77 -1.82 -12.42
N ILE A 91 -5.41 -1.22 -11.28
CA ILE A 91 -4.20 -1.60 -10.52
C ILE A 91 -4.36 -2.91 -9.74
N GLN A 92 -5.59 -3.37 -9.47
CA GLN A 92 -5.80 -4.67 -8.83
C GLN A 92 -5.49 -5.84 -9.76
N HIS A 93 -5.45 -5.62 -11.08
CA HIS A 93 -5.12 -6.69 -12.01
C HIS A 93 -3.60 -6.96 -11.99
N PRO A 94 -3.17 -8.18 -11.63
CA PRO A 94 -1.76 -8.53 -11.63
C PRO A 94 -1.16 -8.30 -13.01
N THR A 95 0.01 -7.68 -13.06
CA THR A 95 0.75 -7.56 -14.32
C THR A 95 1.42 -8.90 -14.62
N GLN A 96 1.39 -9.34 -15.88
CA GLN A 96 2.09 -10.56 -16.26
C GLN A 96 3.60 -10.35 -16.08
N PRO A 97 4.29 -11.24 -15.33
CA PRO A 97 5.74 -11.14 -15.21
C PRO A 97 6.40 -11.39 -16.57
N PRO A 98 7.62 -10.87 -16.79
CA PRO A 98 8.37 -11.18 -18.00
C PRO A 98 8.60 -12.69 -18.11
N LEU A 99 8.55 -13.20 -19.33
CA LEU A 99 8.89 -14.60 -19.61
C LEU A 99 10.40 -14.77 -19.44
N ILE A 100 10.78 -15.40 -18.34
CA ILE A 100 12.17 -15.76 -18.04
C ILE A 100 12.33 -17.27 -18.12
N THR A 101 13.44 -17.70 -18.70
CA THR A 101 13.83 -19.11 -18.76
C THR A 101 14.30 -19.61 -17.40
N SER A 102 14.35 -20.93 -17.22
CA SER A 102 14.86 -21.53 -15.98
C SER A 102 16.34 -21.18 -15.75
N SER A 103 17.16 -21.18 -16.80
CA SER A 103 18.57 -20.79 -16.72
C SER A 103 18.74 -19.33 -16.25
N GLU A 104 17.93 -18.41 -16.77
CA GLU A 104 17.96 -17.01 -16.33
C GLU A 104 17.52 -16.85 -14.87
N ARG A 105 16.51 -17.59 -14.42
CA ARG A 105 16.13 -17.60 -12.99
C ARG A 105 17.25 -18.11 -12.11
N ASP A 106 17.90 -19.19 -12.50
CA ASP A 106 19.03 -19.76 -11.76
C ASP A 106 20.19 -18.77 -11.61
N GLN A 107 20.49 -18.04 -12.69
CA GLN A 107 21.47 -16.95 -12.68
C GLN A 107 21.04 -15.80 -11.77
N LEU A 108 19.77 -15.39 -11.80
CA LEU A 108 19.24 -14.34 -10.92
C LEU A 108 19.30 -14.73 -9.44
N VAL A 109 18.96 -15.96 -9.10
CA VAL A 109 19.07 -16.48 -7.72
C VAL A 109 20.52 -16.46 -7.28
N SER A 110 21.42 -16.99 -8.10
CA SER A 110 22.85 -17.07 -7.79
C SER A 110 23.46 -15.67 -7.64
N TYR A 111 23.11 -14.76 -8.54
CA TYR A 111 23.52 -13.35 -8.48
C TYR A 111 22.99 -12.67 -7.22
N ALA A 112 21.72 -12.85 -6.87
CA ALA A 112 21.13 -12.28 -5.67
C ALA A 112 21.87 -12.75 -4.41
N LEU A 113 22.11 -14.06 -4.28
CA LEU A 113 22.82 -14.64 -3.13
C LEU A 113 24.25 -14.11 -3.00
N GLN A 114 25.00 -14.01 -4.11
CA GLN A 114 26.37 -13.48 -4.10
C GLN A 114 26.47 -12.01 -3.66
N ASN A 115 25.41 -11.22 -3.88
CA ASN A 115 25.39 -9.79 -3.56
C ASN A 115 24.79 -9.48 -2.19
N ILE A 116 24.16 -10.46 -1.53
CA ILE A 116 23.62 -10.30 -0.18
C ILE A 116 24.74 -10.49 0.83
N LYS A 117 25.00 -9.47 1.66
CA LYS A 117 26.05 -9.51 2.71
C LYS A 117 25.72 -10.49 3.85
N ASP A 118 24.45 -10.60 4.21
CA ASP A 118 23.95 -11.38 5.33
C ASP A 118 22.58 -11.95 4.94
N VAL A 119 22.58 -13.20 4.48
CA VAL A 119 21.39 -13.88 3.96
C VAL A 119 20.35 -14.10 5.07
N PRO A 120 20.70 -14.64 6.26
CA PRO A 120 19.74 -14.81 7.35
C PRO A 120 19.03 -13.51 7.74
N ARG A 121 19.78 -12.41 7.90
CA ARG A 121 19.20 -11.11 8.26
C ARG A 121 18.35 -10.54 7.15
N THR A 122 18.77 -10.70 5.89
CA THR A 122 17.99 -10.21 4.74
C THR A 122 16.68 -10.95 4.62
N LEU A 123 16.68 -12.28 4.76
CA LEU A 123 15.47 -13.09 4.77
C LEU A 123 14.59 -12.71 5.96
N SER A 124 15.13 -12.62 7.18
CA SER A 124 14.36 -12.17 8.35
C SER A 124 13.60 -10.86 8.10
N LYS A 125 14.22 -9.89 7.41
CA LYS A 125 13.55 -8.64 6.99
C LYS A 125 12.40 -8.88 6.01
N TRP A 126 12.58 -9.75 5.02
CA TRP A 126 11.51 -10.16 4.10
C TRP A 126 10.34 -10.85 4.80
N PHE A 127 10.64 -11.58 5.87
CA PHE A 127 9.69 -12.29 6.73
C PHE A 127 9.22 -11.46 7.93
N MET A 128 9.12 -10.14 7.79
CA MET A 128 8.57 -9.24 8.82
C MET A 128 9.31 -9.29 10.17
N ASP A 129 10.64 -9.33 10.13
CA ASP A 129 11.52 -9.47 11.31
C ASP A 129 11.37 -10.82 12.04
N CYS A 130 10.85 -11.86 11.38
CA CYS A 130 10.86 -13.23 11.91
C CYS A 130 12.30 -13.74 12.05
N PRO A 131 12.72 -14.30 13.20
CA PRO A 131 14.02 -14.96 13.34
C PRO A 131 14.20 -16.01 12.24
N PHE A 132 15.40 -16.12 11.68
CA PHE A 132 15.64 -17.01 10.54
C PHE A 132 15.42 -18.49 10.88
N GLU A 133 15.71 -18.86 12.12
CA GLU A 133 15.55 -20.20 12.68
C GLU A 133 14.08 -20.63 12.77
N ASP A 134 13.16 -19.66 12.87
CA ASP A 134 11.72 -19.90 12.93
C ASP A 134 11.09 -19.97 11.52
N ILE A 135 11.85 -19.64 10.46
CA ILE A 135 11.35 -19.66 9.08
C ILE A 135 11.37 -21.10 8.56
N ASP A 136 10.19 -21.64 8.28
CA ASP A 136 10.06 -22.97 7.72
C ASP A 136 10.34 -23.02 6.20
N ARG A 137 10.67 -24.22 5.74
CA ARG A 137 10.97 -24.47 4.32
C ARG A 137 9.83 -24.06 3.38
N GLU A 138 8.58 -24.31 3.76
CA GLU A 138 7.39 -24.00 2.95
C GLU A 138 7.22 -22.48 2.77
N SER A 139 7.54 -21.71 3.81
CA SER A 139 7.53 -20.25 3.79
C SER A 139 8.61 -19.68 2.87
N ILE A 140 9.82 -20.27 2.88
CA ILE A 140 10.87 -19.94 1.90
C ILE A 140 10.43 -20.27 0.49
N ALA A 141 9.84 -21.46 0.27
CA ALA A 141 9.32 -21.85 -1.04
C ALA A 141 8.27 -20.85 -1.55
N GLY A 142 7.33 -20.43 -0.68
CA GLY A 142 6.34 -19.42 -1.03
C GLY A 142 6.95 -18.05 -1.33
N TRP A 143 7.99 -17.64 -0.59
CA TRP A 143 8.71 -16.40 -0.87
C TRP A 143 9.48 -16.46 -2.20
N LEU A 144 10.13 -17.58 -2.52
CA LEU A 144 10.82 -17.78 -3.81
C LEU A 144 9.83 -17.84 -4.99
N ALA A 145 8.67 -18.48 -4.81
CA ALA A 145 7.58 -18.50 -5.78
C ALA A 145 7.11 -17.07 -6.09
N PHE A 146 6.96 -16.26 -5.05
CA PHE A 146 6.67 -14.85 -5.21
C PHE A 146 7.81 -14.11 -5.94
N ALA A 147 9.05 -14.23 -5.46
CA ALA A 147 10.18 -13.42 -5.91
C ALA A 147 10.59 -13.71 -7.37
N PHE A 148 10.57 -14.98 -7.79
CA PHE A 148 11.08 -15.40 -9.10
C PHE A 148 9.99 -15.81 -10.09
N TYR A 149 8.76 -16.11 -9.64
CA TYR A 149 7.65 -16.47 -10.53
C TYR A 149 6.48 -15.50 -10.46
N SER A 150 6.43 -14.59 -9.48
CA SER A 150 5.24 -13.75 -9.22
C SER A 150 3.96 -14.60 -9.13
N LYS A 151 4.04 -15.74 -8.42
CA LYS A 151 2.94 -16.69 -8.23
C LYS A 151 2.75 -17.02 -6.75
N TYR A 152 1.55 -17.47 -6.40
CA TYR A 152 1.36 -18.18 -5.13
C TYR A 152 1.94 -19.58 -5.22
N LEU A 153 2.36 -20.15 -4.08
CA LEU A 153 2.92 -21.50 -4.02
C LEU A 153 1.98 -22.55 -4.62
N ASN A 154 0.67 -22.38 -4.41
CA ASN A 154 -0.37 -23.29 -4.92
C ASN A 154 -0.60 -23.19 -6.43
N ASP A 155 -0.08 -22.15 -7.10
CA ASP A 155 -0.26 -21.91 -8.53
C ASP A 155 0.95 -22.40 -9.36
N LEU A 156 1.94 -23.01 -8.71
CA LEU A 156 3.12 -23.56 -9.37
C LEU A 156 2.82 -24.89 -10.04
N THR A 157 3.48 -25.13 -11.18
CA THR A 157 3.56 -26.49 -11.73
C THR A 157 4.56 -27.34 -10.93
N GLU A 158 4.48 -28.66 -11.07
CA GLU A 158 5.43 -29.59 -10.44
C GLU A 158 6.88 -29.29 -10.84
N SER A 159 7.12 -28.94 -12.10
CA SER A 159 8.47 -28.56 -12.58
C SER A 159 8.97 -27.26 -11.93
N GLU A 160 8.10 -26.27 -11.75
CA GLU A 160 8.45 -25.01 -11.09
C GLU A 160 8.73 -25.22 -9.60
N TYR A 161 7.96 -26.10 -8.95
CA TYR A 161 8.19 -26.46 -7.56
C TYR A 161 9.54 -27.17 -7.36
N ASN A 162 9.90 -28.10 -8.25
CA ASN A 162 11.22 -28.76 -8.22
C ASN A 162 12.37 -27.76 -8.42
N GLU A 163 12.21 -26.76 -9.28
CA GLU A 163 13.20 -25.69 -9.48
C GLU A 163 13.37 -24.83 -8.21
N ILE A 164 12.27 -24.52 -7.52
CA ILE A 164 12.30 -23.85 -6.21
C ILE A 164 13.01 -24.70 -5.17
N ASP A 165 12.80 -26.01 -5.15
CA ASP A 165 13.49 -26.91 -4.24
C ASP A 165 15.02 -26.81 -4.41
N CYS A 166 15.51 -26.76 -5.65
CA CYS A 166 16.93 -26.51 -5.93
C CYS A 166 17.38 -25.12 -5.44
N PHE A 167 16.54 -24.09 -5.54
CA PHE A 167 16.88 -22.76 -5.03
C PHE A 167 16.95 -22.72 -3.50
N ILE A 168 16.08 -23.48 -2.81
CA ILE A 168 16.13 -23.62 -1.35
C ILE A 168 17.45 -24.25 -0.92
N GLU A 169 17.91 -25.29 -1.62
CA GLU A 169 19.21 -25.92 -1.35
C GLU A 169 20.35 -24.91 -1.48
N LYS A 170 20.38 -24.10 -2.55
CA LYS A 170 21.38 -23.01 -2.71
C LYS A 170 21.36 -22.00 -1.57
N VAL A 171 20.17 -21.62 -1.09
CA VAL A 171 20.02 -20.72 0.06
C VAL A 171 20.61 -21.36 1.33
N GLN A 172 20.31 -22.64 1.58
CA GLN A 172 20.78 -23.38 2.75
C GLN A 172 22.30 -23.60 2.76
N GLU A 173 22.89 -23.86 1.58
CA GLU A 173 24.34 -23.97 1.42
C GLU A 173 25.06 -22.65 1.75
N GLN A 174 24.51 -21.52 1.29
CA GLN A 174 25.06 -20.18 1.53
C GLN A 174 24.93 -19.73 2.99
N THR A 175 23.84 -20.08 3.68
CA THR A 175 23.59 -19.62 5.06
C THR A 175 24.31 -20.48 6.10
N GLN A 176 24.83 -21.66 5.73
CA GLN A 176 25.30 -22.71 6.66
C GLN A 176 24.26 -23.10 7.74
N MET A 177 23.00 -22.70 7.53
CA MET A 177 21.91 -22.86 8.48
C MET A 177 20.75 -23.51 7.74
N LYS A 178 20.27 -24.63 8.29
CA LYS A 178 19.08 -25.29 7.77
C LYS A 178 17.87 -24.49 8.23
N ALA A 179 17.01 -24.13 7.27
CA ALA A 179 15.67 -23.64 7.58
C ALA A 179 14.95 -24.69 8.45
N ALA A 180 13.97 -24.27 9.25
CA ALA A 180 13.19 -25.21 10.04
C ALA A 180 12.54 -26.25 9.11
N THR A 181 12.92 -27.51 9.30
CA THR A 181 12.40 -28.63 8.52
C THR A 181 10.93 -28.88 8.85
N GLU A 182 10.54 -28.59 10.09
CA GLU A 182 9.17 -28.71 10.56
C GLU A 182 8.40 -27.43 10.24
N LYS A 183 7.17 -27.61 9.75
CA LYS A 183 6.23 -26.51 9.55
C LYS A 183 6.05 -25.77 10.86
N SER A 184 6.25 -24.45 10.85
CA SER A 184 6.10 -23.66 12.06
C SER A 184 4.65 -23.77 12.54
N SER A 185 4.48 -23.97 13.86
CA SER A 185 3.16 -23.94 14.49
C SER A 185 2.48 -22.58 14.36
N ARG A 186 3.26 -21.52 14.07
CA ARG A 186 2.79 -20.16 13.84
C ARG A 186 2.69 -19.87 12.35
N LYS A 187 1.65 -19.12 11.97
CA LYS A 187 1.52 -18.62 10.60
C LYS A 187 2.57 -17.55 10.34
N ILE A 188 3.53 -17.87 9.47
CA ILE A 188 4.59 -16.95 9.04
C ILE A 188 4.06 -16.07 7.90
N PHE A 189 4.41 -14.79 7.92
CA PHE A 189 4.07 -13.83 6.87
C PHE A 189 5.35 -13.26 6.24
N TYR A 190 5.32 -13.06 4.93
CA TYR A 190 6.39 -12.40 4.18
C TYR A 190 5.82 -11.36 3.23
N MET A 191 6.65 -10.39 2.86
CA MET A 191 6.27 -9.32 1.94
C MET A 191 6.07 -9.88 0.51
N ARG A 192 4.91 -9.59 -0.11
CA ARG A 192 4.57 -9.99 -1.49
C ARG A 192 3.92 -8.83 -2.26
N HIS A 193 4.69 -7.77 -2.51
CA HIS A 193 4.17 -6.49 -2.98
C HIS A 193 3.44 -6.53 -4.34
N ILE A 194 3.68 -7.54 -5.18
CA ILE A 194 3.02 -7.69 -6.51
C ILE A 194 1.74 -8.53 -6.40
N LEU A 195 1.66 -9.44 -5.43
CA LEU A 195 0.55 -10.39 -5.29
C LEU A 195 -0.51 -9.91 -4.31
N ASP A 196 -0.10 -9.22 -3.24
CA ASP A 196 -1.01 -8.72 -2.24
C ASP A 196 -1.83 -7.55 -2.82
N PRO A 197 -3.15 -7.49 -2.55
CA PRO A 197 -4.02 -6.47 -3.11
C PRO A 197 -3.59 -5.07 -2.66
N VAL A 198 -3.58 -4.13 -3.60
CA VAL A 198 -3.21 -2.75 -3.31
C VAL A 198 -4.30 -2.10 -2.48
N ARG A 199 -4.02 -1.77 -1.23
CA ARG A 199 -4.97 -1.03 -0.38
C ARG A 199 -4.89 0.45 -0.73
N VAL A 200 -5.96 0.99 -1.32
CA VAL A 200 -6.07 2.41 -1.65
C VAL A 200 -7.00 3.10 -0.67
N ILE A 201 -6.60 4.29 -0.23
CA ILE A 201 -7.45 5.22 0.51
C ILE A 201 -7.92 6.27 -0.49
N PHE A 202 -9.22 6.36 -0.72
CA PHE A 202 -9.80 7.38 -1.58
C PHE A 202 -9.59 8.77 -0.96
N ARG A 203 -9.09 9.70 -1.77
CA ARG A 203 -8.85 11.09 -1.37
C ARG A 203 -9.57 12.00 -2.35
N PRO A 204 -10.41 12.93 -1.89
CA PRO A 204 -11.12 13.86 -2.79
C PRO A 204 -10.13 14.74 -3.56
N LEU A 205 -10.59 15.31 -4.67
CA LEU A 205 -9.77 16.25 -5.46
C LEU A 205 -9.33 17.44 -4.59
N ALA A 206 -10.21 17.92 -3.71
CA ALA A 206 -9.93 18.95 -2.72
C ALA A 206 -8.68 18.66 -1.88
N PHE A 207 -8.45 17.38 -1.52
CA PHE A 207 -7.28 16.99 -0.75
C PHE A 207 -6.00 17.36 -1.51
N TYR A 208 -5.91 16.95 -2.77
CA TYR A 208 -4.76 17.23 -3.62
C TYR A 208 -4.60 18.72 -3.89
N PHE A 209 -5.69 19.42 -4.17
CA PHE A 209 -5.65 20.87 -4.40
C PHE A 209 -5.09 21.62 -3.19
N VAL A 210 -5.53 21.28 -1.98
CA VAL A 210 -5.04 21.89 -0.72
C VAL A 210 -3.58 21.52 -0.48
N THR A 211 -3.22 20.23 -0.53
CA THR A 211 -1.85 19.82 -0.22
C THR A 211 -0.86 20.33 -1.25
N ASP A 212 -1.19 20.26 -2.53
CA ASP A 212 -0.25 20.59 -3.59
C ASP A 212 -0.15 22.11 -3.82
N THR A 213 -1.27 22.83 -3.77
CA THR A 213 -1.26 24.28 -4.02
C THR A 213 -0.87 25.07 -2.78
N ILE A 214 -1.47 24.76 -1.63
CA ILE A 214 -1.34 25.58 -0.42
C ILE A 214 -0.06 25.22 0.34
N VAL A 215 0.17 23.94 0.61
CA VAL A 215 1.33 23.53 1.42
C VAL A 215 2.62 23.73 0.62
N ASN A 216 2.69 23.25 -0.62
CA ASN A 216 3.92 23.43 -1.41
C ASN A 216 4.13 24.90 -1.80
N GLY A 217 3.07 25.67 -2.07
CA GLY A 217 3.18 27.10 -2.35
C GLY A 217 3.71 27.91 -1.16
N ILE A 218 3.24 27.61 0.06
CA ILE A 218 3.72 28.25 1.30
C ILE A 218 5.16 27.81 1.60
N LEU A 219 5.45 26.51 1.54
CA LEU A 219 6.79 25.98 1.79
C LEU A 219 7.82 26.49 0.78
N ALA A 220 7.46 26.60 -0.50
CA ALA A 220 8.33 27.15 -1.52
C ALA A 220 8.66 28.63 -1.24
N LYS A 221 7.66 29.44 -0.85
CA LYS A 221 7.89 30.83 -0.44
C LYS A 221 8.74 30.94 0.82
N TRP A 222 8.51 30.09 1.80
CA TRP A 222 9.31 30.06 3.04
C TRP A 222 10.77 29.66 2.78
N ASN A 223 11.01 28.68 1.92
CA ASN A 223 12.35 28.22 1.57
C ASN A 223 13.13 29.27 0.76
N LEU A 224 12.44 30.06 -0.07
CA LEU A 224 13.03 31.23 -0.74
C LEU A 224 13.35 32.37 0.23
N SER A 225 12.53 32.60 1.25
CA SER A 225 12.80 33.62 2.27
C SER A 225 13.95 33.27 3.22
N LEU A 226 14.33 32.00 3.37
CA LEU A 226 15.46 31.56 4.20
C LEU A 226 16.80 31.56 3.44
N ARG A 227 16.76 31.75 2.12
CA ARG A 227 17.93 31.78 1.23
C ARG A 227 18.32 33.19 0.76
N GLY A 228 17.57 34.22 1.16
CA GLY A 228 17.91 35.63 0.98
C GLY A 228 18.25 36.28 2.32
#